data_AF-A0A6J2RPN9-F1
#
_entry.id   AF-A0A6J2RPN9-F1
#
_cell.length_a   1.000
_cell.length_b   1.000
_cell.length_c   1.000
_cell.angle_alpha   90.00
_cell.angle_beta   90.00
_cell.angle_gamma   90.00
#
_symmetry.space_group_name_H-M   'P 1'
#
loop_
_entity.id
_entity.type
_entity.pdbx_description
1 polymer ?
#
loop_
_entity_poly.entity_id
_entity_poly.type
_entity_poly.pdbx_seq_one_letter_code
_entity_poly.pdbx_strand_id
1 'polypeptide(L)'
;MKFVRFIMKNAALASVPKHIEHFSKFSPSPLSMKQFLDFGSINACEKTSFVFLRQELPVRLSNIMKEINLLPDKLLTTQSVQIVQSWYIQSLIEILDFLDKSPDDYKVLGEFVDTLVTIRNRHNDVVPTMAQGIIEYKEAFPHDATTNQNIQYFLDRFYMSRISIRMLINQHTLVFDGTLNPVHPNTIGCIDPHCEVGDVVQDAFHSAKMLCEQYYLRSPDLILQEMCSNKKKNQPMSIEYVPSHLYHMLFELFKNAMRATIETHDHSNNLPPIQVMVSLGEEDMSIKVSDKGGGVPFRRMENLFSYMYSTAPTPQIGERTRPPLIEILASSFSS
;
A
#
# COMPACT_ATOMS: atom_id res chain seq x y z
N MET A 1 -18.00 30.79 -16.77
CA MET A 1 -17.67 29.71 -15.81
C MET A 1 -16.25 29.14 -15.94
N LYS A 2 -15.75 28.75 -17.13
CA LYS A 2 -14.38 28.20 -17.28
C LYS A 2 -13.23 29.15 -16.86
N PHE A 3 -13.34 30.44 -17.19
CA PHE A 3 -12.33 31.44 -16.85
C PHE A 3 -12.25 31.75 -15.34
N VAL A 4 -13.39 31.80 -14.65
CA VAL A 4 -13.46 31.96 -13.19
C VAL A 4 -12.87 30.73 -12.48
N ARG A 5 -13.19 29.52 -12.97
CA ARG A 5 -12.61 28.26 -12.45
C ARG A 5 -11.10 28.20 -12.66
N PHE A 6 -10.59 28.75 -13.77
CA PHE A 6 -9.17 28.87 -14.05
C PHE A 6 -8.45 29.86 -13.11
N ILE A 7 -9.03 31.03 -12.87
CA ILE A 7 -8.49 32.02 -11.92
C ILE A 7 -8.48 31.46 -10.49
N MET A 8 -9.58 30.84 -10.05
CA MET A 8 -9.68 30.23 -8.72
C MET A 8 -8.66 29.09 -8.55
N LYS A 9 -8.47 28.25 -9.58
CA LYS A 9 -7.47 27.19 -9.56
C LYS A 9 -6.05 27.75 -9.47
N ASN A 10 -5.74 28.82 -10.20
CA ASN A 10 -4.41 29.46 -10.14
C ASN A 10 -4.16 30.16 -8.80
N ALA A 11 -5.17 30.76 -8.19
CA ALA A 11 -5.07 31.36 -6.86
C ALA A 11 -4.85 30.30 -5.77
N ALA A 12 -5.58 29.18 -5.84
CA ALA A 12 -5.39 28.04 -4.95
C ALA A 12 -3.99 27.42 -5.13
N LEU A 13 -3.52 27.25 -6.37
CA LEU A 13 -2.15 26.79 -6.64
C LEU A 13 -1.08 27.73 -6.06
N ALA A 14 -1.31 29.04 -6.08
CA ALA A 14 -0.38 30.02 -5.51
C ALA A 14 -0.31 29.96 -3.97
N SER A 15 -1.36 29.49 -3.28
CA SER A 15 -1.35 29.33 -1.82
C SER A 15 -0.81 27.98 -1.34
N VAL A 16 -0.67 26.97 -2.23
CA VAL A 16 -0.20 25.62 -1.89
C VAL A 16 1.08 25.62 -1.04
N PRO A 17 2.16 26.36 -1.38
CA PRO A 17 3.38 26.34 -0.56
C PRO A 17 3.15 26.79 0.88
N LYS A 18 2.23 27.76 1.10
CA LYS A 18 1.87 28.24 2.44
C LYS A 18 1.08 27.19 3.22
N HIS A 19 0.16 26.49 2.56
CA HIS A 19 -0.58 25.40 3.19
C HIS A 19 0.33 24.23 3.55
N ILE A 20 1.25 23.83 2.65
CA ILE A 20 2.24 22.79 2.96
C ILE A 20 3.10 23.22 4.17
N GLU A 21 3.58 24.46 4.19
CA GLU A 21 4.35 24.99 5.32
C GLU A 21 3.55 25.02 6.63
N HIS A 22 2.25 25.31 6.57
CA HIS A 22 1.39 25.29 7.75
C HIS A 22 1.17 23.86 8.27
N PHE A 23 0.69 22.96 7.40
CA PHE A 23 0.28 21.62 7.80
C PHE A 23 1.45 20.68 8.10
N SER A 24 2.63 20.90 7.50
CA SER A 24 3.84 20.11 7.79
C SER A 24 4.43 20.37 9.19
N LYS A 25 3.97 21.40 9.90
CA LYS A 25 4.39 21.67 11.30
C LYS A 25 3.69 20.78 12.30
N PHE A 26 2.57 20.17 11.92
CA PHE A 26 1.83 19.26 12.78
C PHE A 26 2.34 17.83 12.57
N SER A 27 2.38 17.07 13.66
CA SER A 27 2.69 15.65 13.62
C SER A 27 1.46 14.84 13.23
N PRO A 28 1.57 13.86 12.32
CA PRO A 28 0.49 12.91 12.04
C PRO A 28 0.00 12.21 13.30
N SER A 29 -1.31 12.00 13.42
CA SER A 29 -1.94 11.33 14.55
C SER A 29 -2.01 9.83 14.29
N PRO A 30 -1.21 8.98 14.98
CA PRO A 30 -1.32 7.52 14.82
C PRO A 30 -2.63 7.02 15.42
N LEU A 31 -3.28 6.06 14.75
CA LEU A 31 -4.49 5.39 15.22
C LEU A 31 -4.21 3.89 15.36
N SER A 32 -4.63 3.30 16.48
CA SER A 32 -4.55 1.85 16.70
C SER A 32 -5.70 1.11 16.00
N MET A 33 -5.52 -0.19 15.77
CA MET A 33 -6.58 -1.06 15.21
C MET A 33 -7.85 -0.99 16.07
N LYS A 34 -7.69 -1.00 17.39
CA LYS A 34 -8.77 -0.86 18.35
C LYS A 34 -9.55 0.45 18.17
N GLN A 35 -8.86 1.58 17.96
CA GLN A 35 -9.54 2.86 17.73
C GLN A 35 -10.38 2.86 16.45
N PHE A 36 -9.90 2.23 15.36
CA PHE A 36 -10.70 2.08 14.14
C PHE A 36 -11.94 1.21 14.37
N LEU A 37 -11.77 0.05 15.04
CA LEU A 37 -12.87 -0.87 15.33
C LEU A 37 -13.91 -0.26 16.27
N ASP A 38 -13.49 0.35 17.37
CA ASP A 38 -14.38 1.01 18.34
C ASP A 38 -15.16 2.15 17.67
N PHE A 39 -14.52 2.90 16.76
CA PHE A 39 -15.17 3.96 15.99
C PHE A 39 -16.22 3.42 15.01
N GLY A 40 -15.89 2.40 14.21
CA GLY A 40 -16.77 1.90 13.16
C GLY A 40 -17.88 0.95 13.63
N SER A 41 -17.77 0.34 14.82
CA SER A 41 -18.78 -0.59 15.36
C SER A 41 -19.88 0.10 16.18
N ILE A 42 -19.50 0.93 17.15
CA ILE A 42 -20.42 1.43 18.19
C ILE A 42 -20.81 2.90 17.93
N ASN A 43 -19.90 3.69 17.35
CA ASN A 43 -20.01 5.14 17.27
C ASN A 43 -19.77 5.69 15.86
N ALA A 44 -20.15 4.94 14.81
CA ALA A 44 -19.92 5.34 13.44
C ALA A 44 -20.63 6.67 13.14
N CYS A 45 -19.89 7.77 13.24
CA CYS A 45 -20.40 9.12 13.08
C CYS A 45 -19.63 9.80 11.96
N GLU A 46 -20.27 9.91 10.81
CA GLU A 46 -19.68 10.48 9.60
C GLU A 46 -19.13 11.89 9.84
N LYS A 47 -19.86 12.72 10.61
CA LYS A 47 -19.44 14.08 10.99
C LYS A 47 -18.12 14.09 11.74
N THR A 48 -17.94 13.20 12.71
CA THR A 48 -16.70 13.08 13.48
C THR A 48 -15.56 12.62 12.57
N SER A 49 -15.81 11.64 11.71
CA SER A 49 -14.82 11.17 10.73
C SER A 49 -14.40 12.28 9.76
N PHE A 50 -15.36 13.02 9.21
CA PHE A 50 -15.14 14.17 8.34
C PHE A 50 -14.29 15.25 9.02
N VAL A 51 -14.64 15.67 10.24
CA VAL A 51 -13.90 16.69 10.99
C VAL A 51 -12.46 16.26 11.28
N PHE A 52 -12.24 14.98 11.59
CA PHE A 52 -10.91 14.43 11.75
C PHE A 52 -10.12 14.42 10.43
N LEU A 53 -10.68 13.84 9.36
CA LEU A 53 -9.97 13.62 8.10
C LEU A 53 -9.66 14.90 7.34
N ARG A 54 -10.55 15.90 7.36
CA ARG A 54 -10.28 17.20 6.73
C ARG A 54 -9.10 17.94 7.35
N GLN A 55 -8.66 17.57 8.55
CA GLN A 55 -7.47 18.10 9.21
C GLN A 55 -6.28 17.15 9.10
N GLU A 56 -6.48 15.85 9.36
CA GLU A 56 -5.41 14.85 9.39
C GLU A 56 -4.83 14.56 7.98
N LEU A 57 -5.65 14.52 6.92
CA LEU A 57 -5.16 14.24 5.57
C LEU A 57 -4.23 15.37 5.05
N PRO A 58 -4.56 16.67 5.18
CA PRO A 58 -3.63 17.75 4.87
C PRO A 58 -2.31 17.67 5.65
N VAL A 59 -2.35 17.28 6.94
CA VAL A 59 -1.13 17.06 7.75
C VAL A 59 -0.26 15.98 7.12
N ARG A 60 -0.80 14.80 6.83
CA ARG A 60 -0.03 13.67 6.26
C ARG A 60 0.50 13.99 4.87
N LEU A 61 -0.33 14.56 4.00
CA LEU A 61 0.07 14.99 2.65
C LEU A 61 1.20 16.02 2.71
N SER A 62 1.05 17.05 3.56
CA SER A 62 2.05 18.12 3.64
C SER A 62 3.38 17.67 4.23
N ASN A 63 3.36 16.80 5.24
CA ASN A 63 4.57 16.18 5.80
C ASN A 63 5.34 15.42 4.72
N ILE A 64 4.69 14.53 3.98
CA ILE A 64 5.40 13.76 2.97
C ILE A 64 5.82 14.61 1.75
N MET A 65 5.03 15.62 1.38
CA MET A 65 5.42 16.58 0.33
C MET A 65 6.67 17.38 0.71
N LYS A 66 6.86 17.72 1.98
CA LYS A 66 8.11 18.33 2.45
C LYS A 66 9.29 17.38 2.28
N GLU A 67 9.14 16.11 2.59
CA GLU A 67 10.20 15.11 2.40
C GLU A 67 10.51 14.88 0.91
N ILE A 68 9.50 14.87 0.04
CA ILE A 68 9.74 14.81 -1.42
C ILE A 68 10.64 15.97 -1.84
N ASN A 69 10.37 17.19 -1.37
CA ASN A 69 11.16 18.38 -1.72
C ASN A 69 12.60 18.37 -1.14
N LEU A 70 12.95 17.40 -0.27
CA LEU A 70 14.31 17.21 0.24
C LEU A 70 15.09 16.15 -0.57
N LEU A 71 14.46 15.53 -1.57
CA LEU A 71 15.16 14.63 -2.48
C LEU A 71 16.22 15.38 -3.30
N PRO A 72 17.24 14.67 -3.83
CA PRO A 72 18.22 15.28 -4.71
C PRO A 72 17.57 16.01 -5.88
N ASP A 73 18.03 17.22 -6.21
CA ASP A 73 17.45 18.05 -7.28
C ASP A 73 17.32 17.29 -8.60
N LYS A 74 18.33 16.49 -8.94
CA LYS A 74 18.34 15.63 -10.13
C LYS A 74 17.18 14.63 -10.14
N LEU A 75 16.84 14.04 -9.00
CA LEU A 75 15.70 13.14 -8.88
C LEU A 75 14.37 13.91 -8.98
N LEU A 76 14.29 15.10 -8.39
CA LEU A 76 13.13 15.99 -8.50
C LEU A 76 12.85 16.45 -9.94
N THR A 77 13.87 16.47 -10.81
CA THR A 77 13.70 16.80 -12.23
C THR A 77 13.17 15.66 -13.09
N THR A 78 13.08 14.44 -12.56
CA THR A 78 12.55 13.29 -13.31
C THR A 78 11.05 13.45 -13.56
N GLN A 79 10.59 13.09 -14.76
CA GLN A 79 9.21 13.33 -15.19
C GLN A 79 8.23 12.62 -14.27
N SER A 80 8.59 11.40 -13.87
CA SER A 80 7.75 10.56 -13.00
C SER A 80 7.61 11.14 -11.58
N VAL A 81 8.68 11.68 -10.98
CA VAL A 81 8.59 12.34 -9.65
C VAL A 81 7.71 13.59 -9.71
N GLN A 82 7.82 14.38 -10.77
CA GLN A 82 6.97 15.58 -10.97
C GLN A 82 5.49 15.22 -11.11
N ILE A 83 5.17 14.11 -11.79
CA ILE A 83 3.80 13.60 -11.87
C ILE A 83 3.26 13.27 -10.47
N VAL A 84 4.04 12.54 -9.67
CA VAL A 84 3.64 12.20 -8.29
C VAL A 84 3.45 13.48 -7.46
N GLN A 85 4.37 14.43 -7.50
CA GLN A 85 4.21 15.72 -6.81
C GLN A 85 2.91 16.42 -7.21
N SER A 86 2.58 16.45 -8.51
CA SER A 86 1.35 17.07 -9.01
C SER A 86 0.09 16.40 -8.44
N TRP A 87 0.09 15.08 -8.28
CA TRP A 87 -1.03 14.35 -7.68
C TRP A 87 -1.22 14.67 -6.20
N TYR A 88 -0.13 14.79 -5.44
CA TYR A 88 -0.19 15.17 -4.03
C TYR A 88 -0.66 16.62 -3.86
N ILE A 89 -0.16 17.55 -4.70
CA ILE A 89 -0.63 18.95 -4.71
C ILE A 89 -2.13 19.02 -5.00
N GLN A 90 -2.60 18.32 -6.04
CA GLN A 90 -4.01 18.35 -6.42
C GLN A 90 -4.90 17.76 -5.32
N SER A 91 -4.50 16.64 -4.71
CA SER A 91 -5.24 16.07 -3.58
C SER A 91 -5.27 16.99 -2.36
N LEU A 92 -4.17 17.68 -2.05
CA LEU A 92 -4.14 18.65 -0.96
C LEU A 92 -5.14 19.78 -1.20
N ILE A 93 -5.12 20.41 -2.37
CA ILE A 93 -6.05 21.49 -2.72
C ILE A 93 -7.51 21.04 -2.56
N GLU A 94 -7.85 19.87 -3.10
CA GLU A 94 -9.21 19.34 -3.06
C GLU A 94 -9.71 19.08 -1.63
N ILE A 95 -8.83 18.66 -0.71
CA ILE A 95 -9.21 18.49 0.69
C ILE A 95 -9.31 19.84 1.42
N LEU A 96 -8.45 20.81 1.08
CA LEU A 96 -8.47 22.13 1.69
C LEU A 96 -9.80 22.87 1.45
N ASP A 97 -10.50 22.58 0.35
CA ASP A 97 -11.83 23.12 0.05
C ASP A 97 -12.88 22.74 1.12
N PHE A 98 -12.60 21.77 1.99
CA PHE A 98 -13.50 21.29 3.06
C PHE A 98 -13.17 21.84 4.45
N LEU A 99 -12.07 22.58 4.63
CA LEU A 99 -11.61 23.04 5.95
C LEU A 99 -12.68 23.84 6.70
N ASP A 100 -13.32 24.79 6.02
CA ASP A 100 -14.28 25.71 6.61
C ASP A 100 -15.75 25.29 6.37
N LYS A 101 -15.98 24.15 5.70
CA LYS A 101 -17.35 23.67 5.42
C LYS A 101 -18.00 23.12 6.70
N SER A 102 -19.32 23.25 6.83
CA SER A 102 -20.03 22.76 8.01
C SER A 102 -20.17 21.22 7.99
N PRO A 103 -19.89 20.52 9.10
CA PRO A 103 -20.17 19.08 9.21
C PRO A 103 -21.68 18.76 9.30
N ASP A 104 -22.54 19.77 9.47
CA ASP A 104 -23.99 19.58 9.54
C ASP A 104 -24.67 19.58 8.15
N ASP A 105 -23.93 19.90 7.09
CA ASP A 105 -24.43 19.86 5.72
C ASP A 105 -24.18 18.49 5.09
N TYR A 106 -25.24 17.67 4.96
CA TYR A 106 -25.15 16.34 4.35
C TYR A 106 -24.65 16.36 2.91
N LYS A 107 -24.88 17.45 2.16
CA LYS A 107 -24.34 17.56 0.80
C LYS A 107 -22.82 17.67 0.82
N VAL A 108 -22.27 18.39 1.81
CA VAL A 108 -20.82 18.49 2.00
C VAL A 108 -20.21 17.13 2.34
N LEU A 109 -20.88 16.33 3.18
CA LEU A 109 -20.41 15.00 3.55
C LEU A 109 -20.36 14.07 2.32
N GLY A 110 -21.41 14.06 1.50
CA GLY A 110 -21.42 13.32 0.23
C GLY A 110 -20.33 13.78 -0.75
N GLU A 111 -20.17 15.10 -0.95
CA GLU A 111 -19.09 15.66 -1.78
C GLU A 111 -17.70 15.28 -1.25
N PHE A 112 -17.55 15.13 0.06
CA PHE A 112 -16.28 14.73 0.68
C PHE A 112 -15.96 13.27 0.37
N VAL A 113 -16.93 12.35 0.50
CA VAL A 113 -16.77 10.94 0.12
C VAL A 113 -16.36 10.83 -1.35
N ASP A 114 -17.05 11.51 -2.26
CA ASP A 114 -16.72 11.54 -3.70
C ASP A 114 -15.28 12.05 -3.96
N THR A 115 -14.88 13.08 -3.22
CA THR A 115 -13.52 13.65 -3.29
C THR A 115 -12.48 12.64 -2.81
N LEU A 116 -12.73 11.94 -1.71
CA LEU A 116 -11.85 10.90 -1.19
C LEU A 116 -11.69 9.72 -2.15
N VAL A 117 -12.79 9.28 -2.80
CA VAL A 117 -12.75 8.26 -3.85
C VAL A 117 -11.91 8.73 -5.04
N THR A 118 -12.08 9.99 -5.46
CA THR A 118 -11.29 10.59 -6.54
C THR A 118 -9.79 10.62 -6.20
N ILE A 119 -9.45 11.02 -4.97
CA ILE A 119 -8.07 11.05 -4.48
C ILE A 119 -7.48 9.63 -4.44
N ARG A 120 -8.23 8.64 -3.93
CA ARG A 120 -7.82 7.22 -3.92
C ARG A 120 -7.43 6.78 -5.32
N ASN A 121 -8.32 7.00 -6.28
CA ASN A 121 -8.13 6.56 -7.67
C ASN A 121 -6.95 7.26 -8.35
N ARG A 122 -6.77 8.58 -8.12
CA ARG A 122 -5.60 9.33 -8.60
C ARG A 122 -4.28 8.75 -8.09
N HIS A 123 -4.27 8.24 -6.86
CA HIS A 123 -3.07 7.74 -6.20
C HIS A 123 -2.77 6.27 -6.48
N ASN A 124 -3.57 5.57 -7.30
CA ASN A 124 -3.38 4.14 -7.60
C ASN A 124 -1.98 3.84 -8.16
N ASP A 125 -1.51 4.64 -9.13
CA ASP A 125 -0.23 4.43 -9.81
C ASP A 125 0.97 5.13 -9.16
N VAL A 126 0.84 5.63 -7.92
CA VAL A 126 1.95 6.31 -7.23
C VAL A 126 3.17 5.40 -7.05
N VAL A 127 2.97 4.13 -6.71
CA VAL A 127 4.07 3.19 -6.48
C VAL A 127 4.87 2.91 -7.75
N PRO A 128 4.26 2.44 -8.85
CA PRO A 128 5.00 2.20 -10.10
C PRO A 128 5.58 3.50 -10.69
N THR A 129 4.87 4.64 -10.57
CA THR A 129 5.37 5.92 -11.09
C THR A 129 6.58 6.40 -10.29
N MET A 130 6.55 6.33 -8.95
CA MET A 130 7.73 6.67 -8.14
C MET A 130 8.91 5.75 -8.46
N ALA A 131 8.68 4.44 -8.60
CA ALA A 131 9.72 3.50 -9.01
C ALA A 131 10.33 3.86 -10.38
N GLN A 132 9.50 4.26 -11.34
CA GLN A 132 9.95 4.74 -12.64
C GLN A 132 10.83 6.00 -12.52
N GLY A 133 10.50 6.93 -11.61
CA GLY A 133 11.35 8.09 -11.32
C GLY A 133 12.73 7.73 -10.77
N ILE A 134 12.81 6.69 -9.93
CA ILE A 134 14.09 6.17 -9.44
C ILE A 134 14.89 5.52 -10.58
N ILE A 135 14.23 4.80 -11.50
CA ILE A 135 14.86 4.21 -12.69
C ILE A 135 15.41 5.31 -13.60
N GLU A 136 14.60 6.33 -13.93
CA GLU A 136 15.01 7.51 -14.72
C GLU A 136 16.26 8.17 -14.11
N TYR A 137 16.28 8.36 -12.79
CA TYR A 137 17.42 8.93 -12.07
C TYR A 137 18.67 8.04 -12.16
N LYS A 138 18.53 6.73 -11.97
CA LYS A 138 19.64 5.77 -11.97
C LYS A 138 20.29 5.64 -13.35
N GLU A 139 19.51 5.74 -14.41
CA GLU A 139 20.00 5.67 -15.79
C GLU A 139 20.67 6.98 -16.23
N ALA A 140 20.15 8.12 -15.80
CA ALA A 140 20.64 9.43 -16.21
C ALA A 140 21.86 9.94 -15.41
N PHE A 141 22.03 9.48 -14.16
CA PHE A 141 23.00 10.09 -13.25
C PHE A 141 23.88 9.05 -12.52
N PRO A 142 25.18 9.38 -12.29
CA PRO A 142 26.00 8.63 -11.35
C PRO A 142 25.37 8.72 -9.96
N HIS A 143 25.29 7.59 -9.29
CA HIS A 143 24.74 7.48 -7.94
C HIS A 143 25.81 6.94 -6.99
N ASP A 144 25.90 7.55 -5.82
CA ASP A 144 26.80 7.15 -4.74
C ASP A 144 26.01 6.46 -3.61
N ALA A 145 26.72 5.76 -2.73
CA ALA A 145 26.11 4.99 -1.66
C ALA A 145 25.31 5.87 -0.67
N THR A 146 25.76 7.09 -0.40
CA THR A 146 25.08 8.02 0.51
C THR A 146 23.76 8.50 -0.08
N THR A 147 23.75 8.88 -1.36
CA THR A 147 22.50 9.24 -2.04
C THR A 147 21.50 8.07 -2.07
N ASN A 148 21.97 6.85 -2.31
CA ASN A 148 21.10 5.67 -2.28
C ASN A 148 20.48 5.42 -0.90
N GLN A 149 21.23 5.62 0.18
CA GLN A 149 20.72 5.50 1.55
C GLN A 149 19.65 6.56 1.86
N ASN A 150 19.84 7.80 1.40
CA ASN A 150 18.85 8.88 1.57
C ASN A 150 17.56 8.58 0.78
N ILE A 151 17.68 8.07 -0.43
CA ILE A 151 16.53 7.64 -1.24
C ILE A 151 15.81 6.47 -0.57
N GLN A 152 16.54 5.48 -0.05
CA GLN A 152 15.95 4.35 0.68
C GLN A 152 15.14 4.85 1.89
N TYR A 153 15.74 5.70 2.73
CA TYR A 153 15.07 6.29 3.89
C TYR A 153 13.80 7.05 3.51
N PHE A 154 13.86 7.84 2.44
CA PHE A 154 12.69 8.55 1.91
C PHE A 154 11.61 7.57 1.45
N LEU A 155 11.95 6.55 0.65
CA LEU A 155 10.97 5.62 0.08
C LEU A 155 10.25 4.81 1.16
N ASP A 156 10.94 4.36 2.19
CA ASP A 156 10.33 3.68 3.34
C ASP A 156 9.24 4.56 3.98
N ARG A 157 9.54 5.84 4.20
CA ARG A 157 8.61 6.81 4.81
C ARG A 157 7.50 7.23 3.86
N PHE A 158 7.81 7.38 2.57
CA PHE A 158 6.87 7.72 1.52
C PHE A 158 5.80 6.66 1.36
N TYR A 159 6.20 5.39 1.25
CA TYR A 159 5.26 4.29 1.11
C TYR A 159 4.48 4.03 2.40
N MET A 160 5.11 4.17 3.58
CA MET A 160 4.38 4.09 4.86
C MET A 160 3.32 5.19 5.00
N SER A 161 3.68 6.43 4.65
CA SER A 161 2.73 7.57 4.63
C SER A 161 1.56 7.29 3.69
N ARG A 162 1.83 6.78 2.47
CA ARG A 162 0.80 6.42 1.50
C ARG A 162 -0.14 5.31 2.00
N ILE A 163 0.41 4.24 2.59
CA ILE A 163 -0.40 3.17 3.20
C ILE A 163 -1.33 3.75 4.26
N SER A 164 -0.81 4.65 5.10
CA SER A 164 -1.58 5.29 6.16
C SER A 164 -2.70 6.21 5.64
N ILE A 165 -2.44 6.96 4.55
CA ILE A 165 -3.44 7.81 3.90
C ILE A 165 -4.53 6.94 3.26
N ARG A 166 -4.14 5.89 2.54
CA ARG A 166 -5.08 4.94 1.94
C ARG A 166 -5.94 4.25 3.00
N MET A 167 -5.36 3.89 4.15
CA MET A 167 -6.09 3.31 5.28
C MET A 167 -7.21 4.24 5.76
N LEU A 168 -6.90 5.53 5.98
CA LEU A 168 -7.87 6.53 6.43
C LEU A 168 -8.99 6.75 5.39
N ILE A 169 -8.62 6.91 4.13
CA ILE A 169 -9.56 7.09 3.02
C ILE A 169 -10.48 5.88 2.90
N ASN A 170 -9.91 4.67 2.85
CA ASN A 170 -10.69 3.44 2.69
C ASN A 170 -11.64 3.23 3.85
N GLN A 171 -11.21 3.49 5.09
CA GLN A 171 -12.08 3.40 6.25
C GLN A 171 -13.28 4.34 6.14
N HIS A 172 -13.07 5.61 5.79
CA HIS A 172 -14.19 6.54 5.63
C HIS A 172 -15.13 6.13 4.50
N THR A 173 -14.59 5.82 3.32
CA THR A 173 -15.42 5.45 2.17
C THR A 173 -16.19 4.15 2.43
N LEU A 174 -15.54 3.12 2.97
CA LEU A 174 -16.22 1.82 3.16
C LEU A 174 -17.27 1.86 4.27
N VAL A 175 -17.13 2.74 5.26
CA VAL A 175 -18.12 2.90 6.34
C VAL A 175 -19.29 3.81 5.91
N PHE A 176 -19.05 4.83 5.07
CA PHE A 176 -20.03 5.90 4.80
C PHE A 176 -20.51 6.05 3.35
N ASP A 177 -19.96 5.33 2.35
CA ASP A 177 -20.35 5.41 0.92
C ASP A 177 -21.74 4.80 0.61
N GLY A 178 -22.52 4.44 1.64
CA GLY A 178 -23.90 3.96 1.51
C GLY A 178 -24.07 2.58 0.86
N THR A 179 -23.01 2.02 0.27
CA THR A 179 -22.96 0.64 -0.22
C THR A 179 -22.47 -0.27 0.91
N LEU A 180 -23.36 -1.07 1.50
CA LEU A 180 -22.92 -2.23 2.29
C LEU A 180 -21.98 -3.03 1.40
N ASN A 181 -20.72 -3.22 1.81
CA ASN A 181 -19.74 -3.97 1.03
C ASN A 181 -20.25 -5.41 0.87
N PRO A 182 -20.81 -5.80 -0.30
CA PRO A 182 -21.54 -7.05 -0.42
C PRO A 182 -20.59 -8.26 -0.38
N VAL A 183 -19.30 -8.02 -0.57
CA VAL A 183 -18.24 -9.02 -0.59
C VAL A 183 -17.85 -9.45 0.84
N HIS A 184 -17.89 -8.54 1.81
CA HIS A 184 -17.48 -8.82 3.19
C HIS A 184 -18.41 -8.13 4.21
N PRO A 185 -19.63 -8.67 4.42
CA PRO A 185 -20.66 -8.02 5.25
C PRO A 185 -20.27 -7.90 6.74
N ASN A 186 -19.26 -8.65 7.20
CA ASN A 186 -18.81 -8.67 8.59
C ASN A 186 -17.61 -7.73 8.86
N THR A 187 -17.16 -6.97 7.86
CA THR A 187 -16.03 -6.05 8.01
C THR A 187 -16.47 -4.66 8.48
N ILE A 188 -15.61 -4.02 9.27
CA ILE A 188 -15.73 -2.62 9.66
C ILE A 188 -14.78 -1.80 8.79
N GLY A 189 -15.34 -1.21 7.75
CA GLY A 189 -14.56 -0.60 6.69
C GLY A 189 -13.72 -1.66 5.97
N CYS A 190 -12.39 -1.56 6.06
CA CYS A 190 -11.47 -2.57 5.54
C CYS A 190 -10.90 -3.53 6.61
N ILE A 191 -11.34 -3.42 7.87
CA ILE A 191 -10.86 -4.27 8.97
C ILE A 191 -11.84 -5.41 9.19
N ASP A 192 -11.31 -6.61 9.27
CA ASP A 192 -12.04 -7.78 9.71
C ASP A 192 -11.73 -8.02 11.20
N PRO A 193 -12.73 -7.91 12.11
CA PRO A 193 -12.54 -8.18 13.52
C PRO A 193 -12.23 -9.66 13.81
N HIS A 194 -12.50 -10.55 12.85
CA HIS A 194 -12.31 -11.98 12.96
C HIS A 194 -11.52 -12.55 11.76
N CYS A 195 -10.51 -11.85 11.27
CA CYS A 195 -9.69 -12.26 10.12
C CYS A 195 -9.07 -13.65 10.32
N GLU A 196 -9.59 -14.66 9.63
CA GLU A 196 -9.07 -16.03 9.66
C GLU A 196 -7.80 -16.13 8.82
N VAL A 197 -6.66 -16.28 9.49
CA VAL A 197 -5.34 -16.17 8.85
C VAL A 197 -5.07 -17.32 7.89
N GLY A 198 -5.54 -18.53 8.23
CA GLY A 198 -5.42 -19.71 7.37
C GLY A 198 -6.07 -19.52 6.01
N ASP A 199 -7.20 -18.80 5.96
CA ASP A 199 -7.92 -18.51 4.71
C ASP A 199 -7.15 -17.49 3.87
N VAL A 200 -6.67 -16.41 4.48
CA VAL A 200 -5.85 -15.40 3.76
C VAL A 200 -4.56 -16.01 3.19
N VAL A 201 -3.93 -16.93 3.93
CA VAL A 201 -2.78 -17.70 3.45
C VAL A 201 -3.14 -18.53 2.23
N GLN A 202 -4.26 -19.24 2.26
CA GLN A 202 -4.71 -20.05 1.14
C GLN A 202 -5.04 -19.18 -0.07
N ASP A 203 -5.78 -18.09 0.09
CA ASP A 203 -6.15 -17.19 -1.01
C ASP A 203 -4.92 -16.58 -1.70
N ALA A 204 -3.95 -16.11 -0.91
CA ALA A 204 -2.70 -15.56 -1.41
C ALA A 204 -1.88 -16.63 -2.14
N PHE A 205 -1.81 -17.85 -1.59
CA PHE A 205 -1.12 -18.97 -2.22
C PHE A 205 -1.76 -19.38 -3.55
N HIS A 206 -3.08 -19.55 -3.59
CA HIS A 206 -3.80 -19.92 -4.82
C HIS A 206 -3.61 -18.88 -5.91
N SER A 207 -3.66 -17.60 -5.56
CA SER A 207 -3.42 -16.50 -6.50
C SER A 207 -1.99 -16.52 -7.05
N ALA A 208 -0.99 -16.73 -6.18
CA ALA A 208 0.41 -16.83 -6.62
C ALA A 208 0.64 -18.09 -7.47
N LYS A 209 0.00 -19.20 -7.11
CA LYS A 209 0.03 -20.47 -7.85
C LYS A 209 -0.49 -20.31 -9.27
N MET A 210 -1.63 -19.63 -9.44
CA MET A 210 -2.20 -19.34 -10.77
C MET A 210 -1.22 -18.57 -11.67
N LEU A 211 -0.57 -17.52 -11.14
CA LEU A 211 0.44 -16.78 -11.90
C LEU A 211 1.68 -17.61 -12.20
N CYS A 212 2.11 -18.41 -11.23
CA CYS A 212 3.24 -19.32 -11.37
C CYS A 212 3.00 -20.35 -12.47
N GLU A 213 1.83 -20.98 -12.48
CA GLU A 213 1.43 -21.96 -13.49
C GLU A 213 1.26 -21.34 -14.87
N GLN A 214 0.75 -20.11 -14.95
CA GLN A 214 0.65 -19.40 -16.22
C GLN A 214 2.03 -19.17 -16.87
N TYR A 215 3.08 -18.94 -16.07
CA TYR A 215 4.43 -18.64 -16.58
C TYR A 215 5.32 -19.88 -16.70
N TYR A 216 5.32 -20.75 -15.70
CA TYR A 216 6.20 -21.92 -15.60
C TYR A 216 5.52 -23.25 -15.95
N LEU A 217 4.19 -23.26 -16.18
CA LEU A 217 3.37 -24.46 -16.43
C LEU A 217 3.39 -25.49 -15.28
N ARG A 218 3.87 -25.10 -14.11
CA ARG A 218 3.95 -25.91 -12.88
C ARG A 218 4.06 -25.01 -11.65
N SER A 219 3.77 -25.56 -10.48
CA SER A 219 3.87 -24.88 -9.19
C SER A 219 4.18 -25.87 -8.06
N PRO A 220 4.82 -25.42 -6.96
CA PRO A 220 4.92 -26.23 -5.75
C PRO A 220 3.57 -26.28 -5.02
N ASP A 221 3.36 -27.30 -4.18
CA ASP A 221 2.19 -27.40 -3.30
C ASP A 221 2.36 -26.62 -1.99
N LEU A 222 1.25 -26.39 -1.28
CA LEU A 222 1.21 -25.75 0.05
C LEU A 222 1.07 -26.79 1.16
N ILE A 223 1.90 -26.67 2.20
CA ILE A 223 1.68 -27.33 3.49
C ILE A 223 1.46 -26.25 4.55
N LEU A 224 0.22 -26.07 4.99
CA LEU A 224 -0.15 -25.14 6.06
C LEU A 224 -0.24 -25.88 7.40
N GLN A 225 0.49 -25.38 8.39
CA GLN A 225 0.46 -25.86 9.78
C GLN A 225 0.08 -24.72 10.72
N GLU A 226 -0.88 -25.00 11.58
CA GLU A 226 -1.41 -24.05 12.54
C GLU A 226 -1.09 -24.49 13.98
N MET A 227 -0.46 -23.60 14.76
CA MET A 227 -0.04 -23.87 16.13
C MET A 227 -0.55 -22.77 17.07
N CYS A 228 -1.27 -23.15 18.12
CA CYS A 228 -1.72 -22.20 19.14
C CYS A 228 -1.36 -22.73 20.53
N SER A 229 -0.69 -21.89 21.33
CA SER A 229 -0.24 -22.26 22.68
C SER A 229 -1.41 -22.53 23.64
N ASN A 230 -2.57 -21.89 23.42
CA ASN A 230 -3.66 -21.80 24.40
C ASN A 230 -5.06 -22.26 23.92
N LYS A 231 -5.19 -22.94 22.76
CA LYS A 231 -6.51 -23.35 22.22
C LYS A 231 -6.76 -24.87 22.23
N LYS A 232 -8.04 -25.25 22.38
CA LYS A 232 -8.55 -26.61 22.07
C LYS A 232 -8.23 -26.93 20.60
N LYS A 233 -7.75 -28.15 20.32
CA LYS A 233 -7.58 -28.67 18.95
C LYS A 233 -8.89 -28.42 18.17
N ASN A 234 -8.85 -27.69 17.05
CA ASN A 234 -9.96 -27.31 16.15
C ASN A 234 -10.64 -25.92 16.31
N GLN A 235 -9.93 -24.86 16.67
CA GLN A 235 -10.43 -23.50 16.41
C GLN A 235 -9.51 -22.75 15.44
N PRO A 236 -10.06 -22.09 14.41
CA PRO A 236 -9.25 -21.31 13.46
C PRO A 236 -8.52 -20.17 14.18
N MET A 237 -7.35 -19.81 13.65
CA MET A 237 -6.58 -18.65 14.12
C MET A 237 -7.12 -17.38 13.49
N SER A 238 -7.63 -16.51 14.36
CA SER A 238 -8.32 -15.29 13.97
C SER A 238 -7.70 -14.10 14.70
N ILE A 239 -7.53 -12.98 13.98
CA ILE A 239 -7.02 -11.71 14.50
C ILE A 239 -7.85 -10.53 14.01
N GLU A 240 -7.78 -9.41 14.72
CA GLU A 240 -8.30 -8.12 14.26
C GLU A 240 -7.30 -7.49 13.29
N TYR A 241 -7.56 -7.57 11.98
CA TYR A 241 -6.61 -7.08 10.98
C TYR A 241 -7.27 -6.64 9.67
N VAL A 242 -6.48 -6.04 8.78
CA VAL A 242 -6.90 -5.70 7.41
C VAL A 242 -6.51 -6.86 6.49
N PRO A 243 -7.47 -7.71 6.03
CA PRO A 243 -7.15 -8.93 5.30
C PRO A 243 -6.34 -8.66 4.02
N SER A 244 -6.64 -7.57 3.31
CA SER A 244 -5.94 -7.19 2.08
C SER A 244 -4.46 -6.84 2.30
N HIS A 245 -4.09 -6.28 3.46
CA HIS A 245 -2.69 -6.03 3.79
C HIS A 245 -1.94 -7.35 4.02
N LEU A 246 -2.55 -8.27 4.76
CA LEU A 246 -1.98 -9.59 5.02
C LEU A 246 -1.84 -10.41 3.74
N TYR A 247 -2.90 -10.43 2.92
CA TYR A 247 -2.89 -11.05 1.60
C TYR A 247 -1.73 -10.56 0.75
N HIS A 248 -1.52 -9.24 0.68
CA HIS A 248 -0.46 -8.66 -0.13
C HIS A 248 0.94 -9.12 0.32
N MET A 249 1.21 -9.10 1.63
CA MET A 249 2.49 -9.59 2.17
C MET A 249 2.73 -11.05 1.80
N LEU A 250 1.73 -11.91 2.00
CA LEU A 250 1.84 -13.33 1.73
C LEU A 250 1.96 -13.63 0.23
N PHE A 251 1.19 -12.93 -0.60
CA PHE A 251 1.21 -13.09 -2.05
C PHE A 251 2.59 -12.76 -2.64
N GLU A 252 3.22 -11.67 -2.22
CA GLU A 252 4.58 -11.32 -2.64
C GLU A 252 5.61 -12.36 -2.18
N LEU A 253 5.50 -12.85 -0.94
CA LEU A 253 6.37 -13.92 -0.42
C LEU A 253 6.18 -15.21 -1.21
N PHE A 254 4.94 -15.61 -1.52
CA PHE A 254 4.68 -16.82 -2.30
C PHE A 254 5.21 -16.73 -3.72
N LYS A 255 5.04 -15.60 -4.42
CA LYS A 255 5.66 -15.41 -5.75
C LYS A 255 7.17 -15.64 -5.71
N ASN A 256 7.85 -15.06 -4.72
CA ASN A 256 9.30 -15.21 -4.56
C ASN A 256 9.69 -16.66 -4.24
N ALA A 257 9.01 -17.29 -3.28
CA ALA A 257 9.25 -18.68 -2.89
C ALA A 257 8.99 -19.67 -4.04
N MET A 258 7.91 -19.48 -4.81
CA MET A 258 7.58 -20.31 -5.97
C MET A 258 8.63 -20.17 -7.07
N ARG A 259 8.99 -18.93 -7.42
CA ARG A 259 10.03 -18.64 -8.42
C ARG A 259 11.35 -19.30 -8.04
N ALA A 260 11.83 -19.05 -6.82
CA ALA A 260 13.10 -19.61 -6.35
C ALA A 260 13.08 -21.15 -6.33
N THR A 261 11.96 -21.76 -5.90
CA THR A 261 11.79 -23.22 -5.87
C THR A 261 11.85 -23.82 -7.27
N ILE A 262 11.16 -23.23 -8.24
CA ILE A 262 11.13 -23.71 -9.63
C ILE A 262 12.49 -23.54 -10.29
N GLU A 263 13.07 -22.34 -10.25
CA GLU A 263 14.36 -22.06 -10.89
C GLU A 263 15.49 -22.95 -10.33
N THR A 264 15.42 -23.32 -9.04
CA THR A 264 16.39 -24.24 -8.41
C THR A 264 16.18 -25.69 -8.81
N HIS A 265 14.94 -26.09 -9.13
CA HIS A 265 14.56 -27.48 -9.41
C HIS A 265 14.13 -27.69 -10.87
N ASP A 266 14.67 -26.90 -11.80
CA ASP A 266 14.28 -26.90 -13.21
C ASP A 266 14.36 -28.31 -13.84
N HIS A 267 15.35 -29.11 -13.45
CA HIS A 267 15.55 -30.47 -13.94
C HIS A 267 14.83 -31.58 -13.13
N SER A 268 14.10 -31.23 -12.07
CA SER A 268 13.34 -32.18 -11.25
C SER A 268 11.87 -32.18 -11.66
N ASN A 269 11.25 -33.36 -11.79
CA ASN A 269 9.81 -33.47 -12.01
C ASN A 269 8.99 -33.14 -10.75
N ASN A 270 9.58 -33.30 -9.56
CA ASN A 270 8.91 -33.04 -8.29
C ASN A 270 9.44 -31.75 -7.68
N LEU A 271 8.54 -30.84 -7.31
CA LEU A 271 8.88 -29.62 -6.59
C LEU A 271 8.67 -29.84 -5.10
N PRO A 272 9.60 -29.40 -4.24
CA PRO A 272 9.36 -29.40 -2.80
C PRO A 272 8.21 -28.43 -2.47
N PRO A 273 7.29 -28.79 -1.56
CA PRO A 273 6.19 -27.92 -1.18
C PRO A 273 6.70 -26.72 -0.38
N ILE A 274 5.98 -25.60 -0.49
CA ILE A 274 6.16 -24.42 0.37
C ILE A 274 5.46 -24.71 1.70
N GLN A 275 6.19 -24.57 2.79
CA GLN A 275 5.68 -24.82 4.14
C GLN A 275 5.34 -23.49 4.80
N VAL A 276 4.11 -23.37 5.31
CA VAL A 276 3.66 -22.21 6.09
C VAL A 276 3.33 -22.65 7.49
N MET A 277 3.93 -22.00 8.47
CA MET A 277 3.63 -22.18 9.87
C MET A 277 3.02 -20.89 10.40
N VAL A 278 1.78 -20.97 10.88
CA VAL A 278 1.09 -19.88 11.56
C VAL A 278 1.06 -20.20 13.05
N SER A 279 1.58 -19.29 13.87
CA SER A 279 1.61 -19.45 15.32
C SER A 279 1.10 -18.20 16.03
N LEU A 280 0.22 -18.41 17.01
CA LEU A 280 -0.31 -17.34 17.86
C LEU A 280 0.17 -17.52 19.31
N GLY A 281 0.97 -16.57 19.78
CA GLY A 281 1.40 -16.40 21.17
C GLY A 281 0.48 -15.43 21.94
N GLU A 282 0.94 -14.99 23.11
CA GLU A 282 0.20 -14.00 23.92
C GLU A 282 0.31 -12.57 23.37
N GLU A 283 1.49 -12.22 22.84
CA GLU A 283 1.76 -10.89 22.27
C GLU A 283 1.89 -10.93 20.74
N ASP A 284 2.51 -12.00 20.21
CA ASP A 284 2.86 -12.10 18.81
C ASP A 284 1.97 -13.08 18.03
N MET A 285 1.64 -12.68 16.80
CA MET A 285 1.28 -13.63 15.75
C MET A 285 2.42 -13.70 14.73
N SER A 286 2.90 -14.92 14.46
CA SER A 286 3.98 -15.17 13.51
C SER A 286 3.49 -16.04 12.35
N ILE A 287 3.82 -15.63 11.13
CA ILE A 287 3.59 -16.42 9.92
C ILE A 287 4.94 -16.65 9.26
N LYS A 288 5.39 -17.91 9.23
CA LYS A 288 6.67 -18.30 8.64
C LYS A 288 6.43 -19.04 7.33
N VAL A 289 6.84 -18.45 6.22
CA VAL A 289 6.87 -19.09 4.90
C VAL A 289 8.26 -19.67 4.68
N SER A 290 8.35 -20.97 4.39
CA SER A 290 9.61 -21.69 4.17
C SER A 290 9.59 -22.40 2.83
N ASP A 291 10.60 -22.15 2.01
CA ASP A 291 10.81 -22.80 0.72
C ASP A 291 12.13 -23.58 0.69
N LYS A 292 12.36 -24.31 -0.41
CA LYS A 292 13.64 -24.98 -0.70
C LYS A 292 14.27 -24.44 -1.98
N GLY A 293 14.11 -23.16 -2.28
CA GLY A 293 14.58 -22.49 -3.50
C GLY A 293 16.06 -22.09 -3.50
N GLY A 294 16.94 -22.89 -2.89
CA GLY A 294 18.39 -22.67 -2.94
C GLY A 294 18.95 -21.57 -2.01
N GLY A 295 18.10 -20.68 -1.49
CA GLY A 295 18.44 -19.64 -0.53
C GLY A 295 19.23 -18.46 -1.10
N VAL A 296 19.57 -17.51 -0.23
CA VAL A 296 20.30 -16.28 -0.59
C VAL A 296 21.56 -16.16 0.27
N PRO A 297 22.74 -15.88 -0.31
CA PRO A 297 23.95 -15.64 0.47
C PRO A 297 23.77 -14.49 1.47
N PHE A 298 24.23 -14.67 2.71
CA PHE A 298 24.06 -13.70 3.80
C PHE A 298 24.43 -12.25 3.41
N ARG A 299 25.53 -12.08 2.68
CA ARG A 299 26.01 -10.76 2.18
C ARG A 299 25.03 -10.00 1.27
N ARG A 300 23.99 -10.67 0.73
CA ARG A 300 22.97 -10.08 -0.14
C ARG A 300 21.63 -9.87 0.57
N MET A 301 21.52 -10.24 1.84
CA MET A 301 20.25 -10.23 2.57
C MET A 301 19.69 -8.82 2.69
N GLU A 302 20.52 -7.84 3.08
CA GLU A 302 20.11 -6.43 3.19
C GLU A 302 19.68 -5.84 1.83
N ASN A 303 20.30 -6.29 0.74
CA ASN A 303 19.98 -5.80 -0.59
C ASN A 303 18.56 -6.18 -1.04
N LEU A 304 17.95 -7.24 -0.50
CA LEU A 304 16.59 -7.65 -0.87
C LEU A 304 15.53 -6.61 -0.51
N PHE A 305 15.81 -5.76 0.47
CA PHE A 305 14.92 -4.67 0.91
C PHE A 305 15.29 -3.32 0.29
N SER A 306 16.35 -3.24 -0.51
CA SER A 306 16.78 -2.01 -1.16
C SER A 306 15.97 -1.74 -2.43
N TYR A 307 15.27 -0.61 -2.51
CA TYR A 307 14.48 -0.24 -3.70
C TYR A 307 15.32 -0.07 -4.97
N MET A 308 16.62 0.20 -4.83
CA MET A 308 17.54 0.38 -5.97
C MET A 308 18.19 -0.94 -6.42
N TYR A 309 17.90 -2.05 -5.73
CA TYR A 309 18.41 -3.38 -6.00
C TYR A 309 17.25 -4.28 -6.45
N SER A 310 17.40 -4.91 -7.61
CA SER A 310 16.43 -5.90 -8.10
C SER A 310 17.17 -7.06 -8.74
N THR A 311 16.65 -8.26 -8.53
CA THR A 311 17.08 -9.50 -9.20
C THR A 311 16.19 -9.85 -10.39
N ALA A 312 15.16 -9.04 -10.65
CA ALA A 312 14.29 -9.19 -11.82
C ALA A 312 14.80 -8.34 -13.00
N PRO A 313 14.72 -8.84 -14.24
CA PRO A 313 15.08 -8.07 -15.43
C PRO A 313 14.19 -6.82 -15.57
N THR A 314 14.75 -5.74 -16.09
CA THR A 314 14.04 -4.48 -16.33
C THR A 314 12.89 -4.72 -17.31
N PRO A 315 11.65 -4.31 -17.00
CA PRO A 315 10.52 -4.53 -17.90
C PRO A 315 10.70 -3.67 -19.15
N GLN A 316 10.68 -4.29 -20.34
CA GLN A 316 10.69 -3.57 -21.61
C GLN A 316 9.27 -3.06 -21.92
N ILE A 317 9.10 -1.74 -21.90
CA ILE A 317 7.82 -1.09 -22.24
C ILE A 317 7.67 -1.16 -23.78
N GLY A 318 6.89 -2.12 -24.29
CA GLY A 318 6.61 -2.18 -25.73
C GLY A 318 5.96 -3.45 -26.28
N GLU A 319 6.08 -4.60 -25.60
CA GLU A 319 5.48 -5.85 -26.07
C GLU A 319 4.27 -6.27 -25.22
N ARG A 320 3.24 -6.80 -25.89
CA ARG A 320 2.02 -7.36 -25.26
C ARG A 320 2.28 -8.59 -24.39
N THR A 321 3.54 -8.99 -24.24
CA THR A 321 4.07 -10.01 -23.33
C THR A 321 4.69 -9.31 -22.12
N ARG A 322 3.83 -8.77 -21.25
CA ARG A 322 4.24 -8.20 -19.96
C ARG A 322 4.77 -9.33 -19.06
N PRO A 323 5.97 -9.22 -18.46
CA PRO A 323 6.34 -10.13 -17.38
C PRO A 323 5.47 -9.80 -16.15
N PRO A 324 4.63 -10.73 -15.66
CA PRO A 324 3.65 -10.46 -14.60
C PRO A 324 4.27 -10.17 -13.22
N LEU A 325 5.59 -10.31 -13.09
CA LEU A 325 6.29 -10.20 -11.81
C LEU A 325 6.48 -8.76 -11.31
N ILE A 326 6.41 -7.74 -12.19
CA ILE A 326 6.57 -6.32 -11.80
C ILE A 326 5.24 -5.54 -11.86
N GLU A 327 4.21 -6.07 -12.54
CA GLU A 327 2.93 -5.39 -12.71
C GLU A 327 2.05 -5.32 -11.45
N ILE A 328 2.56 -5.84 -10.32
CA ILE A 328 1.82 -5.99 -9.07
C ILE A 328 2.22 -4.94 -8.02
N LEU A 329 3.15 -4.04 -8.33
CA LEU A 329 3.24 -2.77 -7.59
C LEU A 329 2.15 -1.77 -8.05
N ALA A 330 1.58 -1.97 -9.25
CA ALA A 330 0.58 -1.09 -9.86
C ALA A 330 -0.87 -1.61 -9.73
N SER A 331 -1.09 -2.91 -9.98
CA SER A 331 -2.45 -3.48 -10.12
C SER A 331 -3.09 -3.97 -8.82
N SER A 332 -2.37 -3.96 -7.69
CA SER A 332 -2.88 -4.50 -6.41
C SER A 332 -3.40 -3.44 -5.45
N PHE A 333 -3.32 -2.18 -5.86
CA PHE A 333 -3.98 -1.05 -5.20
C PHE A 333 -5.30 -0.67 -5.89
N SER A 334 -5.80 -1.45 -6.85
CA SER A 334 -7.05 -1.16 -7.59
C SER A 334 -8.26 -2.02 -7.19
N SER A 335 -8.23 -2.66 -6.03
CA SER A 335 -9.42 -3.20 -5.35
C SER A 335 -9.64 -2.51 -4.02
#